data_AF-A0A519UHK7-F1
#
_entry.id   AF-A0A519UHK7-F1
#
_cell.length_a   1.000
_cell.length_b   1.000
_cell.length_c   1.000
_cell.angle_alpha   90.00
_cell.angle_beta   90.00
_cell.angle_gamma   90.00
#
_symmetry.space_group_name_H-M   'P 1'
#
loop_
_entity.id
_entity.type
_entity.pdbx_description
1 polymer ?
#
loop_
_entity_poly.entity_id
_entity_poly.type
_entity_poly.pdbx_seq_one_letter_code
_entity_poly.pdbx_strand_id
1 'polypeptide(L)'
;VFTASLKAVDEASGQPWAFSFFQGENGPFIDVLINTVSFAMSEVNPDGPTSAGWSVEALRQLDVVVLQAITSGMARGPWESSSRGLNPLDTAMNVALPEFDGRLITVPISFKEKNREATGYAPVPDRVARVAGLARRFARLRHVPNPAKRIAFVFTNSNSKASQIGNAVGLDSPASLLTLLHAMQAEGYDLGELPPTGTALIHELVDRCSYDETYLTPEQLGRAAGRVPFAQYAQWFKELPEDLQAKMTKQWGPPPGATYVHDGHIALAGLALGNALVLLQPPRGYGMDPDAIYHQPDLAPTHHYYALYRWLRDGWGADAIVHVGKHGTLEWLPGKGIGLSANCFPDAFLGDLPLFYPFIINDPGEGSQAKRRAHATV
;
A
#
# COMPACT_ATOMS: atom_id res chain seq x y z
N VAL A 1 -3.67 26.32 -2.36
CA VAL A 1 -4.34 26.98 -3.49
C VAL A 1 -5.82 26.64 -3.43
N PHE A 2 -6.70 27.64 -3.40
CA PHE A 2 -8.15 27.40 -3.44
C PHE A 2 -8.62 27.47 -4.90
N THR A 3 -9.28 26.40 -5.36
CA THR A 3 -9.93 26.36 -6.67
C THR A 3 -11.19 25.52 -6.58
N ALA A 4 -12.20 25.86 -7.37
CA ALA A 4 -13.42 25.07 -7.51
C ALA A 4 -13.24 23.91 -8.51
N SER A 5 -12.23 23.96 -9.38
CA SER A 5 -12.00 22.96 -10.43
C SER A 5 -10.55 22.98 -10.92
N LEU A 6 -9.99 21.79 -11.16
CA LEU A 6 -8.72 21.65 -11.90
C LEU A 6 -8.91 21.75 -13.42
N LYS A 7 -10.15 21.86 -13.91
CA LYS A 7 -10.46 22.14 -15.32
C LYS A 7 -10.51 23.63 -15.64
N ALA A 8 -10.40 24.50 -14.63
CA ALA A 8 -10.29 25.93 -14.86
C ALA A 8 -8.90 26.22 -15.43
N VAL A 9 -8.83 26.45 -16.74
CA VAL A 9 -7.59 26.70 -17.47
C VAL A 9 -7.31 28.19 -17.60
N ASP A 10 -6.04 28.54 -17.64
CA ASP A 10 -5.56 29.86 -18.06
C ASP A 10 -5.60 29.96 -19.58
N GLU A 11 -6.23 31.01 -20.13
CA GLU A 11 -6.47 31.14 -21.57
C GLU A 11 -5.18 31.29 -22.38
N ALA A 12 -4.10 31.81 -21.79
CA ALA A 12 -2.83 32.05 -22.48
C ALA A 12 -1.97 30.78 -22.57
N SER A 13 -1.92 29.99 -21.50
CA SER A 13 -1.10 28.77 -21.40
C SER A 13 -1.86 27.49 -21.71
N GLY A 14 -3.19 27.50 -21.65
CA GLY A 14 -4.03 26.30 -21.77
C GLY A 14 -3.90 25.31 -20.60
N GLN A 15 -3.16 25.68 -19.56
CA GLN A 15 -2.90 24.85 -18.37
C GLN A 15 -3.90 25.15 -17.26
N PRO A 16 -4.16 24.21 -16.33
CA PRO A 16 -4.94 24.51 -15.13
C PRO A 16 -4.38 25.73 -14.41
N TRP A 17 -5.21 26.73 -14.15
CA TRP A 17 -4.81 27.97 -13.48
C TRP A 17 -4.14 27.68 -12.13
N ALA A 18 -4.61 26.65 -11.41
CA ALA A 18 -4.02 26.23 -10.14
C ALA A 18 -2.54 25.79 -10.28
N PHE A 19 -2.12 25.27 -11.43
CA PHE A 19 -0.75 24.78 -11.63
C PHE A 19 0.28 25.92 -11.75
N SER A 20 -0.15 27.13 -12.12
CA SER A 20 0.70 28.33 -12.07
C SER A 20 1.23 28.65 -10.67
N PHE A 21 0.58 28.14 -9.62
CA PHE A 21 1.01 28.25 -8.23
C PHE A 21 1.86 27.08 -7.76
N PHE A 22 2.27 26.18 -8.66
CA PHE A 22 3.09 25.01 -8.32
C PHE A 22 4.33 24.87 -9.23
N GLN A 23 4.37 25.59 -10.36
CA GLN A 23 5.42 25.50 -11.36
C GLN A 23 6.13 26.85 -11.55
N GLY A 24 7.45 26.79 -11.72
CA GLY A 24 8.28 27.91 -12.18
C GLY A 24 9.11 27.53 -13.41
N GLU A 25 10.03 28.40 -13.84
CA GLU A 25 10.86 28.19 -15.04
C GLU A 25 11.69 26.89 -15.00
N ASN A 26 12.06 26.43 -13.80
CA ASN A 26 12.89 25.24 -13.59
C ASN A 26 12.11 23.99 -13.14
N GLY A 27 10.78 23.97 -13.35
CA GLY A 27 9.91 22.86 -12.97
C GLY A 27 9.06 23.12 -11.71
N PRO A 28 8.46 22.07 -11.12
CA PRO A 28 7.60 22.21 -9.96
C PRO A 28 8.39 22.59 -8.70
N PHE A 29 7.88 23.52 -7.90
CA PHE A 29 8.42 23.83 -6.57
C PHE A 29 7.71 23.08 -5.43
N ILE A 30 6.88 22.10 -5.78
CA ILE A 30 6.27 21.15 -4.86
C ILE A 30 6.75 19.73 -5.17
N ASP A 31 6.72 18.86 -4.17
CA ASP A 31 7.07 17.43 -4.34
C ASP A 31 5.85 16.53 -4.54
N VAL A 32 4.72 16.93 -3.94
CA VAL A 32 3.47 16.17 -3.93
C VAL A 32 2.30 17.15 -3.96
N LEU A 33 1.29 16.86 -4.76
CA LEU A 33 0.02 17.58 -4.78
C LEU A 33 -1.04 16.81 -3.99
N ILE A 34 -1.55 17.38 -2.91
CA ILE A 34 -2.75 16.88 -2.23
C ILE A 34 -3.96 17.56 -2.85
N ASN A 35 -4.74 16.80 -3.61
CA ASN A 35 -5.95 17.29 -4.25
C ASN A 35 -7.20 16.92 -3.44
N THR A 36 -7.96 17.94 -3.05
CA THR A 36 -9.26 17.80 -2.36
C THR A 36 -10.45 18.03 -3.29
N VAL A 37 -10.23 18.32 -4.57
CA VAL A 37 -11.31 18.54 -5.54
C VAL A 37 -11.81 17.18 -6.05
N SER A 38 -13.12 16.97 -6.06
CA SER A 38 -13.75 15.79 -6.66
C SER A 38 -13.68 15.82 -8.20
N PHE A 39 -14.04 14.71 -8.84
CA PHE A 39 -14.04 14.48 -10.28
C PHE A 39 -12.64 14.41 -10.92
N ALA A 40 -12.62 13.80 -12.12
CA ALA A 40 -11.48 13.79 -13.02
C ALA A 40 -11.34 15.16 -13.72
N MET A 41 -10.11 15.50 -14.12
CA MET A 41 -9.79 16.52 -15.11
C MET A 41 -10.16 16.01 -16.50
N SER A 42 -9.90 14.72 -16.74
CA SER A 42 -10.19 14.04 -18.00
C SER A 42 -11.69 13.95 -18.30
N GLU A 43 -12.04 13.91 -19.58
CA GLU A 43 -13.37 13.50 -20.04
C GLU A 43 -13.41 11.98 -20.13
N VAL A 44 -14.28 11.35 -19.35
CA VAL A 44 -14.42 9.89 -19.33
C VAL A 44 -15.46 9.47 -20.35
N ASN A 45 -15.06 8.62 -21.30
CA ASN A 45 -15.97 8.05 -22.28
C ASN A 45 -16.67 6.82 -21.67
N PRO A 46 -17.99 6.85 -21.43
CA PRO A 46 -18.70 5.71 -20.86
C PRO A 46 -18.94 4.59 -21.88
N ASP A 47 -18.92 4.90 -23.18
CA ASP A 47 -19.32 4.00 -24.26
C ASP A 47 -18.12 3.35 -24.97
N GLY A 48 -16.91 3.52 -24.45
CA GLY A 48 -15.70 2.96 -25.04
C GLY A 48 -14.41 3.38 -24.33
N PRO A 49 -13.25 3.11 -24.95
CA PRO A 49 -11.96 3.54 -24.41
C PRO A 49 -11.93 5.06 -24.18
N THR A 50 -11.45 5.46 -23.01
CA THR A 50 -11.15 6.87 -22.72
C THR A 50 -9.78 7.19 -23.29
N SER A 51 -9.71 8.12 -24.25
CA SER A 51 -8.45 8.55 -24.85
C SER A 51 -7.70 9.50 -23.92
N ALA A 52 -6.37 9.47 -23.96
CA ALA A 52 -5.55 10.43 -23.24
C ALA A 52 -5.85 11.84 -23.75
N GLY A 53 -6.37 12.70 -22.88
CA GLY A 53 -6.68 14.09 -23.17
C GLY A 53 -5.60 15.06 -22.69
N TRP A 54 -5.92 16.36 -22.77
CA TRP A 54 -5.05 17.45 -22.31
C TRP A 54 -4.62 17.31 -20.83
N SER A 55 -5.48 16.70 -20.00
CA SER A 55 -5.27 16.49 -18.56
C SER A 55 -4.06 15.61 -18.26
N VAL A 56 -3.83 14.57 -19.07
CA VAL A 56 -2.68 13.66 -18.92
C VAL A 56 -1.39 14.43 -19.16
N GLU A 57 -1.35 15.26 -20.20
CA GLU A 57 -0.18 16.07 -20.52
C GLU A 57 0.08 17.14 -19.45
N ALA A 58 -0.96 17.81 -18.96
CA ALA A 58 -0.84 18.78 -17.87
C ALA A 58 -0.27 18.15 -16.58
N LEU A 59 -0.75 16.97 -16.21
CA LEU A 59 -0.25 16.23 -15.04
C LEU A 59 1.17 15.69 -15.25
N ARG A 60 1.49 15.25 -16.47
CA ARG A 60 2.85 14.81 -16.84
C ARG A 60 3.86 15.96 -16.78
N GLN A 61 3.46 17.18 -17.17
CA GLN A 61 4.29 18.37 -17.04
C GLN A 61 4.46 18.81 -15.59
N LEU A 62 3.45 18.58 -14.74
CA LEU A 62 3.58 18.84 -13.31
C LEU A 62 4.57 17.87 -12.65
N ASP A 63 4.62 16.62 -13.10
CA ASP A 63 5.60 15.60 -12.69
C ASP A 63 5.77 15.45 -11.17
N VAL A 64 4.62 15.34 -10.49
CA VAL A 64 4.55 15.07 -9.04
C VAL A 64 3.46 14.06 -8.74
N VAL A 65 3.60 13.39 -7.60
CA VAL A 65 2.56 12.49 -7.10
C VAL A 65 1.31 13.31 -6.74
N VAL A 66 0.15 12.89 -7.25
CA VAL A 66 -1.14 13.51 -6.91
C VAL A 66 -1.93 12.59 -6.00
N LEU A 67 -2.09 12.99 -4.74
CA LEU A 67 -2.89 12.29 -3.74
C LEU A 67 -4.32 12.81 -3.74
N GLN A 68 -5.30 11.94 -3.98
CA GLN A 68 -6.71 12.28 -3.82
C GLN A 68 -7.09 12.19 -2.34
N ALA A 69 -7.21 13.34 -1.68
CA ALA A 69 -7.71 13.47 -0.32
C ALA A 69 -9.24 13.64 -0.35
N ILE A 70 -9.97 12.65 0.16
CA ILE A 70 -11.41 12.55 -0.10
C ILE A 70 -12.17 13.48 0.87
N THR A 71 -12.84 14.48 0.34
CA THR A 71 -13.80 15.33 1.07
C THR A 71 -15.22 14.82 0.80
N SER A 72 -15.69 13.90 1.64
CA SER A 72 -16.91 13.11 1.39
C SER A 72 -18.18 13.94 1.61
N GLY A 73 -19.09 13.92 0.64
CA GLY A 73 -20.38 14.62 0.74
C GLY A 73 -21.36 13.98 1.73
N MET A 74 -21.09 12.75 2.18
CA MET A 74 -21.83 12.07 3.26
C MET A 74 -21.47 12.56 4.67
N ALA A 75 -22.33 12.27 5.63
CA ALA A 75 -22.03 12.46 7.06
C ALA A 75 -21.08 11.37 7.58
N ARG A 76 -20.34 11.68 8.65
CA ARG A 76 -19.33 10.77 9.22
C ARG A 76 -19.93 9.49 9.79
N GLY A 77 -21.02 9.59 10.56
CA GLY A 77 -21.64 8.44 11.23
C GLY A 77 -22.01 7.28 10.28
N PRO A 78 -22.71 7.53 9.16
CA PRO A 78 -22.97 6.52 8.13
C PRO A 78 -21.72 5.88 7.52
N TRP A 79 -20.61 6.63 7.40
CA TRP A 79 -19.34 6.06 6.94
C TRP A 79 -18.73 5.14 7.99
N GLU A 80 -18.73 5.55 9.27
CA GLU A 80 -18.16 4.77 10.38
C GLU A 80 -18.85 3.41 10.54
N SER A 81 -20.18 3.37 10.48
CA SER A 81 -20.96 2.15 10.64
C SER A 81 -21.02 1.23 9.41
N SER A 82 -20.59 1.71 8.24
CA SER A 82 -20.65 0.93 7.00
C SER A 82 -19.43 0.04 6.79
N SER A 83 -19.65 -1.24 6.49
CA SER A 83 -18.60 -2.14 5.96
C SER A 83 -18.24 -1.83 4.51
N ARG A 84 -19.10 -1.17 3.74
CA ARG A 84 -18.75 -0.65 2.40
C ARG A 84 -17.82 0.56 2.50
N GLY A 85 -18.03 1.41 3.49
CA GLY A 85 -17.35 2.69 3.64
C GLY A 85 -18.08 3.80 2.89
N LEU A 86 -17.48 4.37 1.84
CA LEU A 86 -18.11 5.45 1.06
C LEU A 86 -19.44 5.02 0.42
N ASN A 87 -20.32 6.00 0.18
CA ASN A 87 -21.54 5.77 -0.59
C ASN A 87 -21.23 5.74 -2.11
N PRO A 88 -22.17 5.30 -2.97
CA PRO A 88 -21.92 5.18 -4.41
C PRO A 88 -21.54 6.50 -5.09
N LEU A 89 -22.14 7.62 -4.68
CA LEU A 89 -21.87 8.93 -5.27
C LEU A 89 -20.44 9.41 -4.95
N ASP A 90 -20.05 9.34 -3.68
CA ASP A 90 -18.69 9.68 -3.24
C ASP A 90 -17.65 8.73 -3.86
N THR A 91 -17.99 7.46 -4.03
CA THR A 91 -17.12 6.48 -4.72
C THR A 91 -16.94 6.87 -6.20
N ALA A 92 -18.00 7.24 -6.91
CA ALA A 92 -17.87 7.67 -8.30
C ALA A 92 -17.02 8.95 -8.41
N MET A 93 -17.36 9.96 -7.62
CA MET A 93 -16.80 11.31 -7.75
C MET A 93 -15.39 11.46 -7.17
N ASN A 94 -15.07 10.77 -6.08
CA ASN A 94 -13.79 10.93 -5.39
C ASN A 94 -12.83 9.74 -5.56
N VAL A 95 -13.25 8.66 -6.21
CA VAL A 95 -12.42 7.46 -6.41
C VAL A 95 -12.37 7.08 -7.88
N ALA A 96 -13.46 6.56 -8.43
CA ALA A 96 -13.44 5.97 -9.77
C ALA A 96 -13.08 6.97 -10.87
N LEU A 97 -13.66 8.19 -10.86
CA LEU A 97 -13.30 9.22 -11.83
C LEU A 97 -11.86 9.72 -11.64
N PRO A 98 -11.41 10.13 -10.44
CA PRO A 98 -10.00 10.49 -10.20
C PRO A 98 -8.95 9.44 -10.61
N GLU A 99 -9.29 8.14 -10.62
CA GLU A 99 -8.38 7.09 -11.10
C GLU A 99 -8.01 7.25 -12.59
N PHE A 100 -8.88 7.84 -13.42
CA PHE A 100 -8.60 8.12 -14.83
C PHE A 100 -7.54 9.20 -15.02
N ASP A 101 -7.35 10.07 -14.03
CA ASP A 101 -6.27 11.06 -14.01
C ASP A 101 -4.96 10.47 -13.44
N GLY A 102 -4.93 9.19 -13.05
CA GLY A 102 -3.76 8.57 -12.42
C GLY A 102 -3.51 9.02 -10.97
N ARG A 103 -4.50 9.64 -10.31
CA ARG A 103 -4.35 10.06 -8.90
C ARG A 103 -4.29 8.84 -7.98
N LEU A 104 -3.44 8.91 -6.94
CA LEU A 104 -3.42 7.91 -5.89
C LEU A 104 -4.61 8.13 -4.95
N ILE A 105 -5.45 7.11 -4.83
CA ILE A 105 -6.61 7.14 -3.96
C ILE A 105 -6.16 6.92 -2.52
N THR A 106 -6.52 7.84 -1.63
CA THR A 106 -6.16 7.77 -0.20
C THR A 106 -7.39 7.44 0.67
N VAL A 107 -7.69 8.28 1.66
CA VAL A 107 -8.76 8.08 2.66
C VAL A 107 -9.63 9.33 2.81
N PRO A 108 -10.87 9.21 3.32
CA PRO A 108 -11.71 10.36 3.62
C PRO A 108 -11.14 11.19 4.77
N ILE A 109 -10.75 12.43 4.47
CA ILE A 109 -10.17 13.36 5.44
C ILE A 109 -11.22 14.25 6.11
N SER A 110 -12.42 14.34 5.54
CA SER A 110 -13.52 15.14 6.08
C SER A 110 -14.88 14.67 5.59
N PHE A 111 -15.92 14.97 6.36
CA PHE A 111 -17.31 14.64 6.06
C PHE A 111 -18.21 15.86 6.18
N LYS A 112 -19.32 15.86 5.46
CA LYS A 112 -20.33 16.92 5.55
C LYS A 112 -21.09 16.80 6.86
N GLU A 113 -20.95 17.80 7.72
CA GLU A 113 -21.62 17.88 9.01
C GLU A 113 -22.49 19.13 9.07
N LYS A 114 -23.68 18.98 9.65
CA LYS A 114 -24.60 20.09 9.89
C LYS A 114 -24.40 20.59 11.30
N ASN A 115 -23.84 21.79 11.46
CA ASN A 115 -23.82 22.47 12.76
C ASN A 115 -24.96 23.51 12.83
N ARG A 116 -25.10 24.18 13.98
CA ARG A 116 -26.21 25.13 14.23
C ARG A 116 -26.16 26.38 13.34
N GLU A 117 -25.00 26.72 12.79
CA GLU A 117 -24.75 27.98 12.08
C GLU A 117 -24.54 27.79 10.57
N ALA A 118 -24.01 26.64 10.13
CA ALA A 118 -23.79 26.30 8.73
C ALA A 118 -23.64 24.78 8.51
N THR A 119 -23.76 24.35 7.26
CA THR A 119 -23.31 23.02 6.85
C THR A 119 -21.91 23.15 6.26
N GLY A 120 -20.96 22.39 6.79
CA GLY A 120 -19.55 22.44 6.36
C GLY A 120 -18.89 21.06 6.38
N TYR A 121 -17.64 21.00 5.97
CA TYR A 121 -16.84 19.79 6.05
C TYR A 121 -16.07 19.76 7.38
N ALA A 122 -16.38 18.78 8.23
CA ALA A 122 -15.65 18.54 9.47
C ALA A 122 -14.47 17.58 9.20
N PRO A 123 -13.23 17.94 9.56
CA PRO A 123 -12.08 17.08 9.36
C PRO A 123 -12.08 15.88 10.31
N VAL A 124 -11.43 14.79 9.89
CA VAL A 124 -11.17 13.60 10.70
C VAL A 124 -9.66 13.53 10.97
N PRO A 125 -9.18 13.95 12.17
CA PRO A 125 -7.77 14.23 12.41
C PRO A 125 -6.80 13.10 12.06
N ASP A 126 -7.13 11.85 12.41
CA ASP A 126 -6.25 10.71 12.13
C ASP A 126 -6.21 10.35 10.63
N ARG A 127 -7.29 10.61 9.89
CA ARG A 127 -7.30 10.49 8.42
C ARG A 127 -6.50 11.60 7.75
N VAL A 128 -6.57 12.84 8.26
CA VAL A 128 -5.72 13.95 7.80
C VAL A 128 -4.24 13.60 8.02
N ALA A 129 -3.89 13.08 9.20
CA ALA A 129 -2.54 12.63 9.50
C ALA A 129 -2.07 11.50 8.56
N ARG A 130 -2.95 10.57 8.19
CA ARG A 130 -2.65 9.51 7.22
C ARG A 130 -2.26 10.07 5.85
N VAL A 131 -3.04 11.01 5.31
CA VAL A 131 -2.72 11.62 4.00
C VAL A 131 -1.46 12.48 4.07
N ALA A 132 -1.27 13.23 5.16
CA ALA A 132 -0.03 14.00 5.37
C ALA A 132 1.21 13.09 5.47
N GLY A 133 1.09 11.94 6.13
CA GLY A 133 2.15 10.93 6.21
C GLY A 133 2.52 10.39 4.83
N LEU A 134 1.53 10.02 4.00
CA LEU A 134 1.75 9.59 2.62
C LEU A 134 2.46 10.68 1.81
N ALA A 135 1.98 11.93 1.88
CA ALA A 135 2.60 13.04 1.18
C ALA A 135 4.07 13.23 1.60
N ARG A 136 4.36 13.15 2.90
CA ARG A 136 5.73 13.24 3.42
C ARG A 136 6.62 12.10 2.88
N ARG A 137 6.10 10.87 2.81
CA ARG A 137 6.87 9.70 2.36
C ARG A 137 7.16 9.78 0.86
N PHE A 138 6.19 10.16 0.04
CA PHE A 138 6.42 10.40 -1.40
C PHE A 138 7.37 11.58 -1.64
N ALA A 139 7.24 12.67 -0.90
CA ALA A 139 8.17 13.79 -0.98
C ALA A 139 9.60 13.35 -0.61
N ARG A 140 9.75 12.62 0.49
CA ARG A 140 11.04 12.03 0.89
C ARG A 140 11.62 11.15 -0.21
N LEU A 141 10.82 10.30 -0.85
CA LEU A 141 11.29 9.39 -1.89
C LEU A 141 11.94 10.13 -3.08
N ARG A 142 11.47 11.34 -3.40
CA ARG A 142 12.09 12.23 -4.41
C ARG A 142 13.49 12.70 -4.00
N HIS A 143 13.71 12.97 -2.71
CA HIS A 143 14.92 13.60 -2.19
C HIS A 143 15.99 12.61 -1.69
N VAL A 144 15.63 11.37 -1.38
CA VAL A 144 16.61 10.35 -0.97
C VAL A 144 17.42 9.91 -2.21
N PRO A 145 18.76 10.02 -2.21
CA PRO A 145 19.57 9.53 -3.34
C PRO A 145 19.40 8.03 -3.56
N ASN A 146 19.44 7.57 -4.83
CA ASN A 146 19.24 6.16 -5.18
C ASN A 146 20.10 5.17 -4.34
N PRO A 147 21.40 5.43 -4.08
CA PRO A 147 22.21 4.53 -3.26
C PRO A 147 21.71 4.38 -1.82
N ALA A 148 20.98 5.36 -1.29
CA ALA A 148 20.50 5.39 0.10
C ALA A 148 19.03 4.92 0.24
N LYS A 149 18.32 4.71 -0.87
CA LYS A 149 16.91 4.30 -0.84
C LYS A 149 16.78 2.85 -0.38
N ARG A 150 15.92 2.60 0.61
CA ARG A 150 15.59 1.25 1.10
C ARG A 150 14.29 0.75 0.50
N ILE A 151 14.36 -0.27 -0.36
CA ILE A 151 13.19 -0.79 -1.09
C ILE A 151 12.92 -2.25 -0.72
N ALA A 152 11.70 -2.53 -0.27
CA ALA A 152 11.27 -3.88 0.06
C ALA A 152 10.45 -4.49 -1.10
N PHE A 153 10.84 -5.66 -1.58
CA PHE A 153 10.14 -6.44 -2.59
C PHE A 153 9.43 -7.61 -1.91
N VAL A 154 8.11 -7.70 -2.04
CA VAL A 154 7.31 -8.71 -1.36
C VAL A 154 6.71 -9.65 -2.40
N PHE A 155 7.10 -10.92 -2.36
CA PHE A 155 6.45 -11.98 -3.12
C PHE A 155 5.18 -12.44 -2.42
N THR A 156 4.14 -12.64 -3.21
CA THR A 156 2.94 -13.34 -2.78
C THR A 156 3.26 -14.79 -2.43
N ASN A 157 2.70 -15.27 -1.32
CA ASN A 157 2.72 -16.67 -0.93
C ASN A 157 1.36 -17.08 -0.31
N SER A 158 0.28 -16.99 -1.10
CA SER A 158 -1.10 -17.13 -0.61
C SER A 158 -1.40 -18.48 0.04
N ASN A 159 -0.74 -19.55 -0.42
CA ASN A 159 -0.92 -20.91 0.11
C ASN A 159 0.15 -21.32 1.13
N SER A 160 1.08 -20.43 1.47
CA SER A 160 2.22 -20.70 2.37
C SER A 160 3.17 -21.79 1.86
N LYS A 161 3.00 -22.30 0.63
CA LYS A 161 3.76 -23.42 0.09
C LYS A 161 5.02 -22.94 -0.62
N ALA A 162 6.16 -23.55 -0.29
CA ALA A 162 7.45 -23.16 -0.86
C ALA A 162 7.46 -23.26 -2.39
N SER A 163 6.75 -24.25 -2.95
CA SER A 163 6.59 -24.46 -4.39
C SER A 163 5.75 -23.41 -5.12
N GLN A 164 5.08 -22.51 -4.40
CA GLN A 164 4.16 -21.50 -4.96
C GLN A 164 4.59 -20.06 -4.66
N ILE A 165 5.80 -19.87 -4.13
CA ILE A 165 6.35 -18.54 -3.87
C ILE A 165 6.41 -17.75 -5.19
N GLY A 166 5.88 -16.53 -5.16
CA GLY A 166 5.92 -15.63 -6.31
C GLY A 166 5.03 -16.09 -7.47
N ASN A 167 4.10 -17.03 -7.25
CA ASN A 167 3.14 -17.43 -8.28
C ASN A 167 2.19 -16.25 -8.58
N ALA A 168 2.44 -15.58 -9.70
CA ALA A 168 1.64 -14.48 -10.19
C ALA A 168 1.17 -14.78 -11.63
N VAL A 169 -0.12 -14.56 -11.87
CA VAL A 169 -0.74 -14.92 -13.16
C VAL A 169 -0.07 -14.13 -14.28
N GLY A 170 0.46 -14.84 -15.28
CA GLY A 170 1.07 -14.25 -16.47
C GLY A 170 2.43 -13.57 -16.24
N LEU A 171 3.08 -13.82 -15.09
CA LEU A 171 4.37 -13.22 -14.76
C LEU A 171 5.36 -14.27 -14.26
N ASP A 172 6.54 -14.32 -14.85
CA ASP A 172 7.70 -14.98 -14.22
C ASP A 172 8.25 -14.03 -13.15
N SER A 173 7.68 -14.09 -11.94
CA SER A 173 7.99 -13.14 -10.88
C SER A 173 9.47 -13.13 -10.47
N PRO A 174 10.16 -14.28 -10.31
CA PRO A 174 11.59 -14.29 -9.99
C PRO A 174 12.46 -13.66 -11.09
N ALA A 175 12.24 -14.01 -12.36
CA ALA A 175 13.02 -13.43 -13.46
C ALA A 175 12.71 -11.93 -13.65
N SER A 176 11.44 -11.54 -13.49
CA SER A 176 11.01 -10.15 -13.59
C SER A 176 11.60 -9.30 -12.47
N LEU A 177 11.64 -9.82 -11.24
CA LEU A 177 12.29 -9.14 -10.13
C LEU A 177 13.78 -8.95 -10.38
N LEU A 178 14.52 -9.98 -10.85
CA LEU A 178 15.93 -9.79 -11.17
C LEU A 178 16.17 -8.77 -12.28
N THR A 179 15.32 -8.75 -13.30
CA THR A 179 15.38 -7.73 -14.36
C THR A 179 15.21 -6.33 -13.77
N LEU A 180 14.25 -6.16 -12.87
CA LEU A 180 14.04 -4.89 -12.16
C LEU A 180 15.23 -4.53 -11.27
N LEU A 181 15.78 -5.48 -10.50
CA LEU A 181 16.93 -5.23 -9.63
C LEU A 181 18.18 -4.84 -10.43
N HIS A 182 18.45 -5.47 -11.57
CA HIS A 182 19.55 -5.06 -12.45
C HIS A 182 19.34 -3.66 -13.04
N ALA A 183 18.11 -3.32 -13.45
CA ALA A 183 17.79 -1.96 -13.91
C ALA A 183 17.99 -0.93 -12.79
N MET A 184 17.58 -1.25 -11.56
CA MET A 184 17.82 -0.39 -10.40
C MET A 184 19.31 -0.25 -10.06
N GLN A 185 20.12 -1.31 -10.17
CA GLN A 185 21.57 -1.20 -10.01
C GLN A 185 22.19 -0.25 -11.05
N ALA A 186 21.73 -0.31 -12.31
CA ALA A 186 22.18 0.59 -13.37
C ALA A 186 21.81 2.07 -13.09
N GLU A 187 20.70 2.30 -12.40
CA GLU A 187 20.26 3.62 -11.90
C GLU A 187 20.95 4.03 -10.57
N GLY A 188 21.91 3.24 -10.08
CA GLY A 188 22.73 3.59 -8.91
C GLY A 188 22.12 3.23 -7.56
N TYR A 189 21.15 2.32 -7.50
CA TYR A 189 20.70 1.76 -6.22
C TYR A 189 21.74 0.80 -5.64
N ASP A 190 21.96 0.85 -4.33
CA ASP A 190 22.84 -0.11 -3.63
C ASP A 190 22.08 -1.41 -3.36
N LEU A 191 22.30 -2.43 -4.20
CA LEU A 191 21.62 -3.72 -4.12
C LEU A 191 22.57 -4.90 -3.85
N GLY A 192 23.85 -4.62 -3.53
CA GLY A 192 24.85 -5.65 -3.30
C GLY A 192 25.08 -6.58 -4.50
N GLU A 193 25.47 -7.83 -4.23
CA GLU A 193 25.55 -8.88 -5.26
C GLU A 193 24.18 -9.53 -5.46
N LEU A 194 23.71 -9.54 -6.72
CA LEU A 194 22.43 -10.15 -7.07
C LEU A 194 22.59 -11.64 -7.41
N PRO A 195 21.61 -12.50 -7.07
CA PRO A 195 21.61 -13.88 -7.52
C PRO A 195 21.66 -13.98 -9.05
N PRO A 196 22.39 -14.95 -9.62
CA PRO A 196 22.62 -15.01 -11.07
C PRO A 196 21.36 -15.37 -11.89
N THR A 197 20.36 -15.99 -11.27
CA THR A 197 19.12 -16.43 -11.94
C THR A 197 17.93 -16.37 -10.99
N GLY A 198 16.71 -16.29 -11.54
CA GLY A 198 15.49 -16.27 -10.74
C GLY A 198 15.33 -17.55 -9.91
N THR A 199 15.81 -18.68 -10.44
CA THR A 199 15.89 -19.95 -9.71
C THR A 199 16.82 -19.85 -8.50
N ALA A 200 18.02 -19.27 -8.66
CA ALA A 200 18.95 -19.09 -7.56
C ALA A 200 18.37 -18.18 -6.46
N LEU A 201 17.67 -17.10 -6.85
CA LEU A 201 16.95 -16.23 -5.93
C LEU A 201 15.92 -16.99 -5.08
N ILE A 202 15.07 -17.82 -5.72
CA ILE A 202 14.05 -18.59 -4.99
C ILE A 202 14.68 -19.65 -4.09
N HIS A 203 15.71 -20.35 -4.56
CA HIS A 203 16.42 -21.35 -3.75
C HIS A 203 17.04 -20.70 -2.50
N GLU A 204 17.76 -19.58 -2.66
CA GLU A 204 18.37 -18.90 -1.52
C GLU A 204 17.33 -18.42 -0.50
N LEU A 205 16.19 -17.93 -0.99
CA LEU A 205 15.10 -17.48 -0.13
C LEU A 205 14.46 -18.65 0.64
N VAL A 206 14.20 -19.78 -0.01
CA VAL A 206 13.66 -21.00 0.63
C VAL A 206 14.65 -21.60 1.64
N ASP A 207 15.94 -21.66 1.28
CA ASP A 207 17.02 -22.21 2.13
C ASP A 207 17.24 -21.39 3.40
N ARG A 208 16.91 -20.10 3.37
CA ARG A 208 16.93 -19.23 4.54
C ARG A 208 15.71 -19.49 5.40
N CYS A 209 14.51 -19.19 4.91
CA CYS A 209 13.27 -19.38 5.65
C CYS A 209 12.08 -19.35 4.69
N SER A 210 11.12 -20.25 4.88
CA SER A 210 9.81 -20.18 4.24
C SER A 210 8.69 -20.26 5.28
N TYR A 211 7.46 -20.00 4.88
CA TYR A 211 6.28 -20.19 5.73
C TYR A 211 5.68 -21.61 5.60
N ASP A 212 6.36 -22.53 4.90
CA ASP A 212 5.91 -23.90 4.70
C ASP A 212 6.37 -24.81 5.86
N GLU A 213 5.46 -25.07 6.80
CA GLU A 213 5.73 -25.89 8.00
C GLU A 213 6.17 -27.32 7.68
N THR A 214 5.93 -27.81 6.46
CA THR A 214 6.43 -29.13 6.03
C THR A 214 7.95 -29.17 5.91
N TYR A 215 8.57 -28.06 5.52
CA TYR A 215 10.01 -27.97 5.27
C TYR A 215 10.75 -27.09 6.29
N LEU A 216 10.03 -26.25 7.02
CA LEU A 216 10.60 -25.27 7.94
C LEU A 216 11.28 -25.93 9.14
N THR A 217 12.59 -25.75 9.25
CA THR A 217 13.37 -26.21 10.41
C THR A 217 13.67 -25.06 11.39
N PRO A 218 14.00 -25.35 12.67
CA PRO A 218 14.47 -24.33 13.61
C PRO A 218 15.73 -23.61 13.12
N GLU A 219 16.63 -24.28 12.41
CA GLU A 219 17.83 -23.68 11.82
C GLU A 219 17.47 -22.64 10.74
N GLN A 220 16.48 -22.95 9.88
CA GLN A 220 15.97 -22.02 8.89
C GLN A 220 15.25 -20.82 9.53
N LEU A 221 14.45 -21.03 10.58
CA LEU A 221 13.90 -19.91 11.35
C LEU A 221 15.02 -19.01 11.91
N GLY A 222 16.12 -19.60 12.37
CA GLY A 222 17.35 -18.93 12.74
C GLY A 222 18.07 -18.20 11.59
N ARG A 223 17.64 -18.33 10.34
CA ARG A 223 18.22 -17.62 9.18
C ARG A 223 17.28 -16.57 8.57
N ALA A 224 16.13 -16.31 9.21
CA ALA A 224 15.19 -15.29 8.79
C ALA A 224 15.85 -13.91 8.64
N ALA A 225 15.53 -13.22 7.54
CA ALA A 225 16.10 -11.90 7.23
C ALA A 225 15.61 -10.81 8.18
N GLY A 226 14.36 -10.87 8.61
CA GLY A 226 13.82 -10.00 9.65
C GLY A 226 13.62 -10.76 10.96
N ARG A 227 14.01 -10.14 12.07
CA ARG A 227 13.77 -10.67 13.42
C ARG A 227 13.22 -9.54 14.28
N VAL A 228 11.98 -9.68 14.73
CA VAL A 228 11.33 -8.67 15.56
C VAL A 228 11.30 -9.15 17.01
N PRO A 229 12.00 -8.48 17.94
CA PRO A 229 11.96 -8.85 19.35
C PRO A 229 10.53 -8.78 19.90
N PHE A 230 10.14 -9.74 20.75
CA PHE A 230 8.79 -9.77 21.33
C PHE A 230 8.42 -8.48 22.07
N ALA A 231 9.37 -7.90 22.82
CA ALA A 231 9.16 -6.65 23.54
C ALA A 231 8.85 -5.49 22.58
N GLN A 232 9.56 -5.42 21.46
CA GLN A 232 9.33 -4.40 20.43
C GLN A 232 7.97 -4.60 19.76
N TYR A 233 7.63 -5.84 19.41
CA TYR A 233 6.34 -6.15 18.81
C TYR A 233 5.18 -5.82 19.76
N ALA A 234 5.31 -6.13 21.05
CA ALA A 234 4.28 -5.83 22.04
C ALA A 234 4.03 -4.32 22.18
N GLN A 235 5.06 -3.47 22.04
CA GLN A 235 4.89 -2.01 21.98
C GLN A 235 4.10 -1.60 20.73
N TRP A 236 4.51 -2.08 19.55
CA TRP A 236 3.83 -1.76 18.31
C TRP A 236 2.39 -2.28 18.25
N PHE A 237 2.10 -3.41 18.90
CA PHE A 237 0.75 -3.96 18.99
C PHE A 237 -0.17 -3.08 19.81
N LYS A 238 0.33 -2.49 20.91
CA LYS A 238 -0.44 -1.55 21.75
C LYS A 238 -0.80 -0.25 21.05
N GLU A 239 -0.08 0.10 19.98
CA GLU A 239 -0.38 1.28 19.16
C GLU A 239 -1.50 1.04 18.12
N LEU A 240 -1.87 -0.22 17.85
CA LEU A 240 -3.03 -0.49 17.00
C LEU A 240 -4.31 0.00 17.68
N PRO A 241 -5.37 0.33 16.94
CA PRO A 241 -6.68 0.55 17.54
C PRO A 241 -7.14 -0.65 18.36
N GLU A 242 -7.79 -0.39 19.50
CA GLU A 242 -8.22 -1.42 20.45
C GLU A 242 -9.09 -2.50 19.79
N ASP A 243 -9.96 -2.13 18.85
CA ASP A 243 -10.78 -3.06 18.08
C ASP A 243 -9.94 -4.06 17.28
N LEU A 244 -8.84 -3.61 16.68
CA LEU A 244 -7.94 -4.48 15.91
C LEU A 244 -7.14 -5.37 16.85
N GLN A 245 -6.67 -4.83 17.98
CA GLN A 245 -5.99 -5.61 19.02
C GLN A 245 -6.89 -6.73 19.54
N ALA A 246 -8.15 -6.41 19.86
CA ALA A 246 -9.12 -7.37 20.37
C ALA A 246 -9.42 -8.49 19.36
N LYS A 247 -9.62 -8.13 18.08
CA LYS A 247 -9.85 -9.12 17.00
C LYS A 247 -8.66 -10.05 16.80
N MET A 248 -7.44 -9.49 16.74
CA MET A 248 -6.22 -10.29 16.61
C MET A 248 -6.02 -11.18 17.84
N THR A 249 -6.21 -10.64 19.05
CA THR A 249 -6.02 -11.38 20.30
C THR A 249 -7.02 -12.52 20.45
N LYS A 250 -8.28 -12.27 20.08
CA LYS A 250 -9.33 -13.29 20.10
C LYS A 250 -9.01 -14.47 19.19
N GLN A 251 -8.45 -14.20 18.01
CA GLN A 251 -8.17 -15.23 17.01
C GLN A 251 -6.83 -15.93 17.23
N TRP A 252 -5.79 -15.18 17.60
CA TRP A 252 -4.39 -15.65 17.57
C TRP A 252 -3.70 -15.66 18.94
N GLY A 253 -4.44 -15.34 20.01
CA GLY A 253 -3.90 -15.21 21.36
C GLY A 253 -3.19 -13.87 21.60
N PRO A 254 -2.60 -13.65 22.78
CA PRO A 254 -1.87 -12.42 23.05
C PRO A 254 -0.59 -12.30 22.19
N PRO A 255 -0.10 -11.07 21.91
CA PRO A 255 1.18 -10.88 21.23
C PRO A 255 2.32 -11.60 21.98
N PRO A 256 3.27 -12.25 21.28
CA PRO A 256 3.51 -12.25 19.83
C PRO A 256 2.72 -13.32 19.04
N GLY A 257 1.78 -14.04 19.66
CA GLY A 257 1.25 -15.29 19.12
C GLY A 257 2.24 -16.45 19.26
N ALA A 258 2.02 -17.53 18.51
CA ALA A 258 2.84 -18.75 18.59
C ALA A 258 3.52 -19.16 17.28
N THR A 259 3.18 -18.54 16.14
CA THR A 259 3.66 -18.95 14.82
C THR A 259 4.88 -18.17 14.36
N TYR A 260 5.83 -18.89 13.74
CA TYR A 260 7.09 -18.35 13.22
C TYR A 260 7.88 -17.54 14.27
N VAL A 261 7.96 -18.06 15.49
CA VAL A 261 8.75 -17.48 16.58
C VAL A 261 10.01 -18.30 16.82
N HIS A 262 11.12 -17.62 17.08
CA HIS A 262 12.41 -18.25 17.33
C HIS A 262 13.29 -17.34 18.20
N ASP A 263 13.91 -17.89 19.25
CA ASP A 263 14.85 -17.19 20.14
C ASP A 263 14.40 -15.81 20.62
N GLY A 264 13.13 -15.68 21.05
CA GLY A 264 12.59 -14.40 21.55
C GLY A 264 12.19 -13.39 20.46
N HIS A 265 12.15 -13.82 19.19
CA HIS A 265 11.82 -12.99 18.04
C HIS A 265 10.69 -13.61 17.21
N ILE A 266 9.91 -12.76 16.54
CA ILE A 266 9.11 -13.16 15.38
C ILE A 266 10.05 -13.17 14.16
N ALA A 267 10.10 -14.30 13.46
CA ALA A 267 10.93 -14.52 12.28
C ALA A 267 10.19 -14.13 11.00
N LEU A 268 10.84 -13.32 10.16
CA LEU A 268 10.30 -12.82 8.90
C LEU A 268 11.15 -13.35 7.74
N ALA A 269 10.52 -14.14 6.87
CA ALA A 269 11.18 -14.83 5.77
C ALA A 269 11.61 -13.86 4.67
N GLY A 270 12.86 -13.96 4.23
CA GLY A 270 13.38 -13.17 3.12
C GLY A 270 14.90 -13.25 2.96
N LEU A 271 15.39 -12.34 2.12
CA LEU A 271 16.77 -12.21 1.67
C LEU A 271 17.14 -10.73 1.60
N ALA A 272 18.29 -10.36 2.17
CA ALA A 272 18.83 -9.00 2.07
C ALA A 272 19.81 -8.89 0.89
N LEU A 273 19.67 -7.82 0.10
CA LEU A 273 20.45 -7.51 -1.08
C LEU A 273 20.83 -6.01 -1.02
N GLY A 274 21.93 -5.69 -0.32
CA GLY A 274 22.30 -4.29 -0.05
C GLY A 274 21.19 -3.53 0.71
N ASN A 275 20.71 -2.43 0.14
CA ASN A 275 19.57 -1.65 0.63
C ASN A 275 18.20 -2.17 0.12
N ALA A 276 18.15 -3.36 -0.48
CA ALA A 276 16.90 -4.06 -0.76
C ALA A 276 16.66 -5.26 0.15
N LEU A 277 15.37 -5.57 0.35
CA LEU A 277 14.91 -6.80 0.96
C LEU A 277 13.94 -7.51 0.02
N VAL A 278 14.17 -8.79 -0.25
CA VAL A 278 13.19 -9.67 -0.91
C VAL A 278 12.53 -10.52 0.16
N LEU A 279 11.21 -10.40 0.32
CA LEU A 279 10.46 -10.96 1.44
C LEU A 279 9.33 -11.85 0.92
N LEU A 280 8.92 -12.81 1.74
CA LEU A 280 7.65 -13.50 1.54
C LEU A 280 6.56 -12.76 2.28
N GLN A 281 5.41 -12.58 1.64
CA GLN A 281 4.23 -12.12 2.35
C GLN A 281 3.79 -13.21 3.34
N PRO A 282 3.62 -12.85 4.63
CA PRO A 282 2.97 -13.64 5.66
C PRO A 282 1.68 -14.33 5.19
N PRO A 283 1.49 -15.62 5.50
CA PRO A 283 0.21 -16.26 5.24
C PRO A 283 -0.93 -15.63 6.04
N ARG A 284 -2.11 -15.70 5.42
CA ARG A 284 -3.31 -15.02 5.87
C ARG A 284 -3.86 -15.54 7.21
N GLY A 285 -3.59 -16.81 7.52
CA GLY A 285 -3.99 -17.51 8.74
C GLY A 285 -4.90 -18.72 8.53
N TYR A 286 -5.59 -18.85 7.38
CA TYR A 286 -6.53 -19.96 7.14
C TYR A 286 -5.90 -21.36 7.20
N GLY A 287 -4.62 -21.51 6.85
CA GLY A 287 -3.90 -22.78 7.03
C GLY A 287 -3.59 -23.11 8.50
N MET A 288 -3.57 -22.11 9.38
CA MET A 288 -3.30 -22.26 10.81
C MET A 288 -4.59 -22.50 11.62
N ASP A 289 -5.73 -22.09 11.08
CA ASP A 289 -7.08 -22.39 11.60
C ASP A 289 -7.98 -22.86 10.43
N PRO A 290 -7.97 -24.17 10.11
CA PRO A 290 -8.76 -24.71 9.01
C PRO A 290 -10.28 -24.53 9.19
N ASP A 291 -10.78 -24.46 10.42
CA ASP A 291 -12.20 -24.26 10.70
C ASP A 291 -12.66 -22.86 10.27
N ALA A 292 -11.78 -21.86 10.35
CA ALA A 292 -12.04 -20.50 9.89
C ALA A 292 -12.38 -20.42 8.40
N ILE A 293 -11.92 -21.38 7.57
CA ILE A 293 -12.24 -21.44 6.14
C ILE A 293 -13.76 -21.50 5.92
N TYR A 294 -14.47 -22.25 6.77
CA TYR A 294 -15.92 -22.48 6.62
C TYR A 294 -16.78 -21.39 7.27
N HIS A 295 -16.24 -20.69 8.26
CA HIS A 295 -17.06 -19.87 9.17
C HIS A 295 -16.61 -18.41 9.31
N GLN A 296 -15.43 -18.03 8.83
CA GLN A 296 -14.84 -16.72 9.08
C GLN A 296 -14.23 -16.07 7.82
N PRO A 297 -15.06 -15.48 6.94
CA PRO A 297 -14.56 -14.74 5.78
C PRO A 297 -13.78 -13.46 6.15
N ASP A 298 -13.96 -12.94 7.37
CA ASP A 298 -13.33 -11.73 7.90
C ASP A 298 -12.20 -12.04 8.91
N LEU A 299 -11.57 -13.21 8.79
CA LEU A 299 -10.49 -13.69 9.67
C LEU A 299 -9.46 -12.59 9.96
N ALA A 300 -9.18 -12.30 11.23
CA ALA A 300 -8.17 -11.30 11.59
C ALA A 300 -6.77 -11.71 11.07
N PRO A 301 -5.91 -10.79 10.61
CA PRO A 301 -4.54 -11.11 10.23
C PRO A 301 -3.74 -11.63 11.44
N THR A 302 -2.75 -12.48 11.17
CA THR A 302 -1.88 -13.05 12.21
C THR A 302 -0.91 -12.01 12.78
N HIS A 303 -0.34 -12.28 13.96
CA HIS A 303 0.64 -11.40 14.58
C HIS A 303 1.87 -11.17 13.70
N HIS A 304 2.40 -12.22 13.07
CA HIS A 304 3.56 -12.12 12.20
C HIS A 304 3.28 -11.32 10.91
N TYR A 305 2.02 -11.33 10.42
CA TYR A 305 1.59 -10.49 9.31
C TYR A 305 1.73 -9.00 9.67
N TYR A 306 1.20 -8.59 10.82
CA TYR A 306 1.37 -7.22 11.30
C TYR A 306 2.86 -6.89 11.55
N ALA A 307 3.60 -7.84 12.15
CA ALA A 307 5.01 -7.66 12.46
C ALA A 307 5.84 -7.35 11.21
N LEU A 308 5.58 -8.01 10.07
CA LEU A 308 6.28 -7.72 8.82
C LEU A 308 6.09 -6.25 8.41
N TYR A 309 4.86 -5.80 8.18
CA TYR A 309 4.61 -4.47 7.65
C TYR A 309 5.03 -3.36 8.62
N ARG A 310 4.84 -3.60 9.92
CA ARG A 310 5.31 -2.68 10.95
C ARG A 310 6.85 -2.61 11.00
N TRP A 311 7.52 -3.75 10.91
CA TRP A 311 8.97 -3.81 10.85
C TRP A 311 9.51 -3.13 9.61
N LEU A 312 8.89 -3.32 8.44
CA LEU A 312 9.29 -2.59 7.23
C LEU A 312 9.18 -1.08 7.42
N ARG A 313 8.10 -0.59 8.04
CA ARG A 313 7.88 0.84 8.22
C ARG A 313 8.83 1.49 9.22
N ASP A 314 8.99 0.88 10.39
CA ASP A 314 9.61 1.53 11.56
C ASP A 314 10.84 0.81 12.10
N GLY A 315 11.06 -0.46 11.74
CA GLY A 315 12.23 -1.24 12.15
C GLY A 315 13.36 -1.18 11.11
N TRP A 316 13.12 -1.74 9.93
CA TRP A 316 14.04 -1.67 8.80
C TRP A 316 14.03 -0.30 8.12
N GLY A 317 12.88 0.39 8.14
CA GLY A 317 12.76 1.77 7.63
C GLY A 317 12.74 1.85 6.11
N ALA A 318 11.87 1.07 5.47
CA ALA A 318 11.63 1.13 4.03
C ALA A 318 11.21 2.55 3.60
N ASP A 319 11.77 3.01 2.49
CA ASP A 319 11.30 4.20 1.79
C ASP A 319 10.11 3.85 0.87
N ALA A 320 10.04 2.61 0.35
CA ALA A 320 8.90 2.09 -0.39
C ALA A 320 8.80 0.54 -0.36
N ILE A 321 7.61 0.03 -0.67
CA ILE A 321 7.33 -1.39 -0.89
C ILE A 321 6.95 -1.61 -2.37
N VAL A 322 7.45 -2.70 -2.95
CA VAL A 322 7.01 -3.26 -4.23
C VAL A 322 6.37 -4.63 -3.97
N HIS A 323 5.08 -4.79 -4.21
CA HIS A 323 4.48 -6.13 -4.28
C HIS A 323 4.69 -6.69 -5.68
N VAL A 324 5.35 -7.85 -5.79
CA VAL A 324 5.78 -8.40 -7.09
C VAL A 324 4.70 -9.31 -7.67
N GLY A 325 3.92 -8.76 -8.60
CA GLY A 325 2.90 -9.48 -9.36
C GLY A 325 1.54 -9.59 -8.64
N LYS A 326 0.50 -9.77 -9.46
CA LYS A 326 -0.88 -10.03 -9.00
C LYS A 326 -0.95 -11.37 -8.25
N HIS A 327 -1.60 -11.48 -7.08
CA HIS A 327 -1.94 -10.44 -6.12
C HIS A 327 -1.42 -10.90 -4.76
N GLY A 328 -0.90 -9.99 -3.96
CA GLY A 328 -0.77 -10.12 -2.54
C GLY A 328 -2.13 -10.12 -1.84
N THR A 329 -2.10 -10.21 -0.52
CA THR A 329 -3.30 -10.38 0.32
C THR A 329 -3.60 -9.16 1.20
N LEU A 330 -2.78 -8.10 1.15
CA LEU A 330 -2.88 -6.95 2.05
C LEU A 330 -4.16 -6.16 1.77
N GLU A 331 -4.40 -5.84 0.50
CA GLU A 331 -5.57 -5.15 -0.01
C GLU A 331 -6.88 -5.94 0.17
N TRP A 332 -6.77 -7.21 0.56
CA TRP A 332 -7.88 -8.13 0.85
C TRP A 332 -8.10 -8.36 2.34
N LEU A 333 -7.28 -7.76 3.22
CA LEU A 333 -7.48 -7.86 4.66
C LEU A 333 -8.84 -7.26 5.09
N PRO A 334 -9.39 -7.66 6.25
CA PRO A 334 -10.73 -7.25 6.65
C PRO A 334 -10.78 -5.75 6.95
N GLY A 335 -11.90 -5.13 6.60
CA GLY A 335 -12.10 -3.69 6.74
C GLY A 335 -13.11 -3.17 5.73
N LYS A 336 -13.20 -1.85 5.61
CA LYS A 336 -14.11 -1.21 4.66
C LYS A 336 -13.75 -1.55 3.21
N GLY A 337 -14.73 -1.62 2.32
CA GLY A 337 -14.52 -1.84 0.89
C GLY A 337 -13.81 -0.68 0.19
N ILE A 338 -14.13 0.56 0.55
CA ILE A 338 -13.49 1.78 0.03
C ILE A 338 -13.53 2.89 1.09
N GLY A 339 -12.53 3.79 1.07
CA GLY A 339 -12.42 4.89 2.03
C GLY A 339 -12.16 4.36 3.43
N LEU A 340 -11.00 3.75 3.60
CA LEU A 340 -10.62 3.04 4.81
C LEU A 340 -10.58 3.96 6.05
N SER A 341 -10.80 3.35 7.21
CA SER A 341 -10.59 3.97 8.53
C SER A 341 -9.39 3.33 9.23
N ALA A 342 -8.98 3.88 10.37
CA ALA A 342 -7.92 3.33 11.22
C ALA A 342 -8.22 1.88 11.66
N ASN A 343 -9.50 1.54 11.80
CA ASN A 343 -9.97 0.20 12.18
C ASN A 343 -10.07 -0.76 10.98
N CYS A 344 -9.42 -0.44 9.85
CA CYS A 344 -9.25 -1.35 8.73
C CYS A 344 -7.83 -1.91 8.76
N PHE A 345 -7.69 -3.24 8.79
CA PHE A 345 -6.37 -3.88 8.78
C PHE A 345 -5.43 -3.41 7.65
N PRO A 346 -5.87 -3.26 6.38
CA PRO A 346 -4.95 -2.78 5.34
C PRO A 346 -4.40 -1.38 5.62
N ASP A 347 -5.23 -0.47 6.15
CA ASP A 347 -4.79 0.88 6.54
C ASP A 347 -3.78 0.82 7.68
N ALA A 348 -4.15 0.15 8.77
CA ALA A 348 -3.33 0.07 9.98
C ALA A 348 -1.96 -0.60 9.73
N PHE A 349 -1.91 -1.60 8.85
CA PHE A 349 -0.69 -2.37 8.60
C PHE A 349 0.24 -1.65 7.62
N LEU A 350 -0.27 -1.21 6.47
CA LEU A 350 0.57 -0.56 5.46
C LEU A 350 1.07 0.81 5.92
N GLY A 351 0.27 1.53 6.71
CA GLY A 351 0.67 2.86 7.18
C GLY A 351 0.91 3.83 6.02
N ASP A 352 1.84 4.74 6.21
CA ASP A 352 2.19 5.74 5.20
C ASP A 352 3.19 5.24 4.14
N LEU A 353 3.52 3.94 4.09
CA LEU A 353 4.50 3.42 3.13
C LEU A 353 3.98 3.51 1.69
N PRO A 354 4.73 4.14 0.76
CA PRO A 354 4.47 4.04 -0.66
C PRO A 354 4.45 2.59 -1.12
N LEU A 355 3.41 2.20 -1.86
CA LEU A 355 3.24 0.87 -2.43
C LEU A 355 3.23 0.96 -3.96
N PHE A 356 4.20 0.34 -4.59
CA PHE A 356 4.26 0.11 -6.04
C PHE A 356 3.89 -1.33 -6.34
N TYR A 357 3.19 -1.56 -7.45
CA TYR A 357 2.53 -2.85 -7.64
C TYR A 357 2.44 -3.22 -9.12
N PRO A 358 3.51 -3.77 -9.73
CA PRO A 358 3.45 -4.30 -11.09
C PRO A 358 2.31 -5.31 -11.22
N PHE A 359 1.35 -4.99 -12.09
CA PHE A 359 0.08 -5.72 -12.19
C PHE A 359 -0.21 -6.09 -13.65
N ILE A 360 -0.96 -7.17 -13.85
CA ILE A 360 -1.34 -7.63 -15.20
C ILE A 360 -2.44 -6.73 -15.78
N ILE A 361 -2.25 -6.27 -17.03
CA ILE A 361 -3.12 -5.27 -17.67
C ILE A 361 -4.57 -5.74 -17.86
N ASN A 362 -4.78 -7.04 -18.05
CA ASN A 362 -6.10 -7.61 -18.34
C ASN A 362 -6.92 -7.96 -17.08
N ASP A 363 -6.43 -7.60 -15.89
CA ASP A 363 -7.16 -7.78 -14.65
C ASP A 363 -7.34 -6.47 -13.86
N PRO A 364 -8.11 -5.52 -14.41
CA PRO A 364 -8.30 -4.20 -13.81
C PRO A 364 -9.10 -4.25 -12.49
N GLY A 365 -9.89 -5.31 -12.26
CA GLY A 365 -10.74 -5.44 -11.08
C GLY A 365 -9.92 -5.56 -9.79
N GLU A 366 -8.97 -6.49 -9.77
CA GLU A 366 -8.09 -6.69 -8.61
C GLU A 366 -7.04 -5.58 -8.49
N GLY A 367 -6.55 -5.04 -9.61
CA GLY A 367 -5.69 -3.85 -9.60
C GLY A 367 -6.39 -2.64 -8.96
N SER A 368 -7.68 -2.45 -9.25
CA SER A 368 -8.49 -1.40 -8.61
C SER A 368 -8.63 -1.63 -7.09
N GLN A 369 -8.74 -2.88 -6.63
CA GLN A 369 -8.77 -3.18 -5.20
C GLN A 369 -7.48 -2.70 -4.50
N ALA A 370 -6.31 -2.97 -5.09
CA ALA A 370 -5.03 -2.51 -4.57
C ALA A 370 -4.93 -0.98 -4.53
N LYS A 371 -5.34 -0.29 -5.61
CA LYS A 371 -5.40 1.19 -5.66
C LYS A 371 -6.27 1.77 -4.54
N ARG A 372 -7.43 1.15 -4.30
CA ARG A 372 -8.51 1.66 -3.43
C ARG A 372 -8.37 1.30 -1.96
N ARG A 373 -7.69 0.20 -1.63
CA ARG A 373 -7.53 -0.31 -0.26
C ARG A 373 -6.09 -0.32 0.24
N ALA A 374 -5.12 -0.05 -0.62
CA ALA A 374 -3.70 -0.03 -0.24
C ALA A 374 -2.92 1.13 -0.85
N HIS A 375 -3.61 2.17 -1.37
CA HIS A 375 -3.01 3.35 -2.01
C HIS A 375 -1.93 3.00 -3.04
N ALA A 376 -2.10 1.87 -3.72
CA ALA A 376 -1.10 1.32 -4.62
C ALA A 376 -0.95 2.14 -5.91
N THR A 377 0.29 2.26 -6.36
CA THR A 377 0.65 2.69 -7.72
C THR A 377 0.76 1.42 -8.57
N VAL A 378 -0.30 1.13 -9.32
CA VAL A 378 -0.44 -0.07 -10.18
C VAL A 378 0.05 0.23 -11.60
#